data_AF-A0A150Q291-F1
#
_entry.id   AF-A0A150Q291-F1
#
_cell.length_a   1.000
_cell.length_b   1.000
_cell.length_c   1.000
_cell.angle_alpha   90.00
_cell.angle_beta   90.00
_cell.angle_gamma   90.00
#
_symmetry.space_group_name_H-M   'P 1'
#
loop_
_entity.id
_entity.type
_entity.pdbx_description
1 polymer ?
#
loop_
_entity_poly.entity_id
_entity_poly.type
_entity_poly.pdbx_seq_one_letter_code
_entity_poly.pdbx_strand_id
1 'polypeptide(L)'
;MDRNLFARRLREASVRARDFARELVQEPLPDDLRFRVHLNSSYDGNPRVGDEVVYPEDGAFDKAMALHDVTEEHVLGALWRGGRVPEWINLSVAGETGTATLIDVVSCGRFTADEGLLYHAHEGRPPFHVLGPALPVGYKEGERFSIYNQAVCWTPADLERVVLHSSDVWSLDLIGPAFTDRSLATIHGFPGLEILEMKQVPIMGSGLHGLARLPRLRVLRIDFAPLVRVDLSSMPSLPALTTLDLTRLPAEVTGVVGLGGVAGLERLTLHAAHRVELDSPLAELPRLEQFSLTAPAPPRSPWPCAPGLRDLALHIESISDAEVVRAASPYRRLRSLSLRDTPVTDAILDELHRWPELEHLDVVGSRVTAGALRGLAARRPALRFHPSPAAAAC
;
A
#
# COMPACT_ATOMS: atom_id res chain seq x y z
N MET A 1 34.73 -0.74 -4.94
CA MET A 1 34.73 0.25 -6.06
C MET A 1 35.20 1.63 -5.60
N ASP A 2 36.02 2.32 -6.41
CA ASP A 2 36.40 3.73 -6.17
C ASP A 2 35.19 4.68 -6.18
N ARG A 3 35.17 5.67 -5.26
CA ARG A 3 34.03 6.60 -5.12
C ARG A 3 33.84 7.49 -6.36
N ASN A 4 34.93 7.93 -6.99
CA ASN A 4 34.86 8.79 -8.17
C ASN A 4 34.35 8.01 -9.39
N LEU A 5 34.76 6.74 -9.51
CA LEU A 5 34.20 5.83 -10.52
C LEU A 5 32.70 5.61 -10.31
N PHE A 6 32.26 5.34 -9.08
CA PHE A 6 30.83 5.19 -8.77
C PHE A 6 30.04 6.46 -9.10
N ALA A 7 30.54 7.63 -8.72
CA ALA A 7 29.90 8.92 -8.99
C ALA A 7 29.78 9.22 -10.49
N ARG A 8 30.83 8.95 -11.27
CA ARG A 8 30.78 9.07 -12.73
C ARG A 8 29.70 8.17 -13.34
N ARG A 9 29.66 6.90 -12.92
CA ARG A 9 28.66 5.93 -13.41
C ARG A 9 27.23 6.32 -13.03
N LEU A 10 27.02 6.83 -11.82
CA LEU A 10 25.74 7.38 -11.39
C LEU A 10 25.30 8.48 -12.35
N ARG A 11 26.15 9.49 -12.57
CA ARG A 11 25.84 10.63 -13.44
C ARG A 11 25.54 10.22 -14.88
N GLU A 12 26.36 9.34 -15.45
CA GLU A 12 26.15 8.79 -16.80
C GLU A 12 24.81 8.05 -16.91
N ALA A 13 24.47 7.23 -15.92
CA ALA A 13 23.20 6.51 -15.88
C ALA A 13 22.01 7.46 -15.73
N SER A 14 22.11 8.49 -14.87
CA SER A 14 21.03 9.46 -14.64
C SER A 14 20.76 10.33 -15.87
N VAL A 15 21.81 10.80 -16.55
CA VAL A 15 21.67 11.54 -17.82
C VAL A 15 21.00 10.66 -18.87
N ARG A 16 21.43 9.40 -18.99
CA ARG A 16 20.82 8.46 -19.95
C ARG A 16 19.36 8.18 -19.63
N ALA A 17 18.99 8.05 -18.35
CA ALA A 17 17.60 7.85 -17.93
C ALA A 17 16.71 9.02 -18.36
N ARG A 18 17.17 10.26 -18.12
CA ARG A 18 16.49 11.48 -18.57
C ARG A 18 16.34 11.52 -20.09
N ASP A 19 17.44 11.33 -20.81
CA ASP A 19 17.44 11.46 -22.27
C ASP A 19 16.57 10.40 -22.93
N PHE A 20 16.59 9.17 -22.43
CA PHE A 20 15.69 8.11 -22.87
C PHE A 20 14.22 8.45 -22.57
N ALA A 21 13.91 8.98 -21.37
CA ALA A 21 12.54 9.35 -21.03
C ALA A 21 12.00 10.50 -21.90
N ARG A 22 12.84 11.47 -22.31
CA ARG A 22 12.44 12.58 -23.20
C ARG A 22 11.87 12.10 -24.54
N GLU A 23 12.27 10.91 -24.99
CA GLU A 23 11.74 10.28 -26.22
C GLU A 23 10.30 9.75 -26.02
N LEU A 24 9.93 9.42 -24.78
CA LEU A 24 8.68 8.74 -24.43
C LEU A 24 7.64 9.65 -23.79
N VAL A 25 8.07 10.66 -23.04
CA VAL A 25 7.16 11.45 -22.20
C VAL A 25 6.87 12.81 -22.82
N GLN A 26 5.74 13.43 -22.51
CA GLN A 26 5.33 14.71 -23.08
C GLN A 26 6.05 15.91 -22.45
N GLU A 27 6.40 15.77 -21.17
CA GLU A 27 7.06 16.81 -20.37
C GLU A 27 8.50 17.09 -20.86
N PRO A 28 9.00 18.32 -20.68
CA PRO A 28 10.30 18.72 -21.22
C PRO A 28 11.50 18.03 -20.53
N LEU A 29 11.34 17.65 -19.26
CA LEU A 29 12.38 17.08 -18.39
C LEU A 29 13.68 17.91 -18.38
N PRO A 30 13.84 18.92 -17.51
CA PRO A 30 15.00 19.82 -17.51
C PRO A 30 16.36 19.12 -17.35
N ASP A 31 17.45 19.77 -17.75
CA ASP A 31 18.79 19.15 -17.70
C ASP A 31 19.31 18.95 -16.28
N ASP A 32 19.00 19.86 -15.36
CA ASP A 32 19.35 19.72 -13.94
C ASP A 32 18.68 18.48 -13.35
N LEU A 33 19.37 17.78 -12.45
CA LEU A 33 18.90 16.52 -11.88
C LEU A 33 18.71 16.65 -10.37
N ARG A 34 17.56 16.17 -9.90
CA ARG A 34 17.23 15.90 -8.51
C ARG A 34 16.92 14.42 -8.36
N PHE A 35 17.03 13.91 -7.15
CA PHE A 35 16.96 12.48 -6.89
C PHE A 35 15.99 12.14 -5.78
N ARG A 36 15.26 11.04 -5.98
CA ARG A 36 14.52 10.34 -4.95
C ARG A 36 15.15 8.95 -4.76
N VAL A 37 15.69 8.69 -3.58
CA VAL A 37 16.42 7.43 -3.31
C VAL A 37 15.52 6.47 -2.54
N HIS A 38 15.33 5.28 -3.10
CA HIS A 38 14.66 4.15 -2.46
C HIS A 38 15.72 3.14 -2.04
N LEU A 39 15.98 3.09 -0.74
CA LEU A 39 16.93 2.15 -0.16
C LEU A 39 16.23 0.83 0.17
N ASN A 40 17.02 -0.24 0.22
CA ASN A 40 16.59 -1.58 0.63
C ASN A 40 15.33 -2.10 -0.09
N SER A 41 15.31 -2.03 -1.42
CA SER A 41 14.25 -2.58 -2.25
C SER A 41 14.47 -4.06 -2.59
N SER A 42 14.89 -4.88 -1.61
CA SER A 42 15.17 -6.32 -1.77
C SER A 42 14.76 -7.15 -0.55
N TYR A 43 14.61 -8.46 -0.72
CA TYR A 43 14.41 -9.38 0.40
C TYR A 43 15.76 -9.82 1.00
N ASP A 44 16.02 -9.42 2.24
CA ASP A 44 17.29 -9.66 2.93
C ASP A 44 17.38 -11.01 3.68
N GLY A 45 16.33 -11.84 3.63
CA GLY A 45 16.30 -13.12 4.35
C GLY A 45 17.18 -14.24 3.78
N ASN A 46 17.73 -14.06 2.56
CA ASN A 46 18.66 -15.03 1.98
C ASN A 46 20.04 -14.96 2.67
N PRO A 47 20.81 -16.08 2.74
CA PRO A 47 22.17 -16.05 3.25
C PRO A 47 23.05 -15.03 2.53
N ARG A 48 24.04 -14.49 3.23
CA ARG A 48 25.00 -13.52 2.67
C ARG A 48 26.14 -14.25 1.96
N VAL A 49 26.63 -13.65 0.88
CA VAL A 49 27.78 -14.15 0.11
C VAL A 49 28.95 -13.16 0.23
N GLY A 50 30.18 -13.68 0.31
CA GLY A 50 31.39 -12.85 0.28
C GLY A 50 31.43 -11.77 1.38
N ASP A 51 31.58 -10.51 0.98
CA ASP A 51 31.72 -9.36 1.87
C ASP A 51 30.43 -8.53 2.02
N GLU A 52 29.28 -9.11 1.67
CA GLU A 52 27.97 -8.47 1.74
C GLU A 52 27.64 -7.93 3.13
N VAL A 53 27.17 -6.68 3.17
CA VAL A 53 26.67 -5.98 4.35
C VAL A 53 25.27 -5.45 4.07
N VAL A 54 24.41 -5.48 5.09
CA VAL A 54 23.07 -4.88 5.06
C VAL A 54 22.95 -3.80 6.13
N TYR A 55 22.05 -2.85 5.90
CA TYR A 55 21.78 -1.73 6.80
C TYR A 55 20.29 -1.74 7.15
N PRO A 56 19.88 -2.40 8.24
CA PRO A 56 18.46 -2.58 8.58
C PRO A 56 17.68 -1.26 8.68
N GLU A 57 18.34 -0.18 9.08
CA GLU A 57 17.76 1.15 9.18
C GLU A 57 17.37 1.78 7.83
N ASP A 58 17.84 1.23 6.70
CA ASP A 58 17.51 1.72 5.36
C ASP A 58 16.07 1.47 4.95
N GLY A 59 15.37 0.56 5.63
CA GLY A 59 13.93 0.37 5.47
C GLY A 59 13.07 1.38 6.24
N ALA A 60 13.67 2.29 7.02
CA ALA A 60 12.91 3.24 7.84
C ALA A 60 12.25 4.34 7.00
N PHE A 61 10.98 4.62 7.28
CA PHE A 61 10.20 5.67 6.59
C PHE A 61 10.87 7.04 6.67
N ASP A 62 11.44 7.40 7.83
CA ASP A 62 12.14 8.69 8.01
C ASP A 62 13.37 8.82 7.08
N LYS A 63 14.04 7.72 6.77
CA LYS A 63 15.15 7.73 5.78
C LYS A 63 14.63 7.96 4.37
N ALA A 64 13.56 7.28 3.97
CA ALA A 64 12.92 7.52 2.68
C ALA A 64 12.47 8.99 2.57
N MET A 65 11.93 9.54 3.66
CA MET A 65 11.55 10.95 3.72
C MET A 65 12.73 11.91 3.66
N ALA A 66 13.89 11.58 4.22
CA ALA A 66 15.07 12.43 4.10
C ALA A 66 15.68 12.42 2.69
N LEU A 67 15.34 11.41 1.87
CA LEU A 67 15.98 11.15 0.57
C LEU A 67 15.05 11.31 -0.64
N HIS A 68 13.87 11.92 -0.46
CA HIS A 68 12.87 12.02 -1.54
C HIS A 68 13.13 13.13 -2.57
N ASP A 69 13.88 14.16 -2.20
CA ASP A 69 14.29 15.24 -3.09
C ASP A 69 15.69 15.74 -2.69
N VAL A 70 16.72 15.13 -3.28
CA VAL A 70 18.12 15.36 -2.89
C VAL A 70 19.05 15.58 -4.09
N THR A 71 20.27 16.03 -3.81
CA THR A 71 21.32 16.21 -4.82
C THR A 71 22.13 14.94 -5.04
N GLU A 72 22.92 14.89 -6.12
CA GLU A 72 23.85 13.79 -6.41
C GLU A 72 24.75 13.45 -5.21
N GLU A 73 25.28 14.45 -4.50
CA GLU A 73 26.15 14.23 -3.35
C GLU A 73 25.45 13.48 -2.20
N HIS A 74 24.17 13.74 -1.97
CA HIS A 74 23.39 12.99 -0.99
C HIS A 74 23.17 11.54 -1.44
N VAL A 75 22.94 11.29 -2.74
CA VAL A 75 22.87 9.93 -3.30
C VAL A 75 24.19 9.19 -3.07
N LEU A 76 25.33 9.85 -3.32
CA LEU A 76 26.66 9.28 -3.09
C LEU A 76 26.89 8.97 -1.60
N GLY A 77 26.51 9.87 -0.71
CA GLY A 77 26.59 9.64 0.73
C GLY A 77 25.69 8.49 1.21
N ALA A 78 24.53 8.30 0.57
CA ALA A 78 23.60 7.23 0.88
C ALA A 78 24.02 5.87 0.29
N LEU A 79 24.63 5.82 -0.89
CA LEU A 79 24.89 4.56 -1.60
C LEU A 79 26.35 4.12 -1.62
N TRP A 80 27.31 5.02 -1.41
CA TRP A 80 28.72 4.65 -1.30
C TRP A 80 29.14 4.67 0.18
N ARG A 81 29.33 3.50 0.79
CA ARG A 81 29.57 3.35 2.23
C ARG A 81 30.82 2.55 2.50
N GLY A 82 31.91 3.23 2.88
CA GLY A 82 33.17 2.58 3.26
C GLY A 82 33.75 1.66 2.18
N GLY A 83 33.70 2.08 0.91
CA GLY A 83 34.18 1.30 -0.23
C GLY A 83 33.20 0.29 -0.82
N ARG A 84 32.02 0.15 -0.21
CA ARG A 84 30.92 -0.73 -0.67
C ARG A 84 29.81 0.06 -1.34
N VAL A 85 29.11 -0.60 -2.26
CA VAL A 85 27.96 -0.09 -3.00
C VAL A 85 26.87 -1.16 -3.09
N PRO A 86 25.60 -0.81 -3.34
CA PRO A 86 24.56 -1.79 -3.60
C PRO A 86 24.92 -2.72 -4.77
N GLU A 87 24.55 -4.00 -4.68
CA GLU A 87 24.76 -4.96 -5.77
C GLU A 87 24.04 -4.57 -7.07
N TRP A 88 22.87 -3.94 -6.97
CA TRP A 88 22.14 -3.38 -8.11
C TRP A 88 21.51 -2.03 -7.76
N ILE A 89 21.44 -1.15 -8.76
CA ILE A 89 20.77 0.16 -8.68
C ILE A 89 20.02 0.39 -9.99
N ASN A 90 18.72 0.60 -9.90
CA ASN A 90 17.87 0.99 -11.02
C ASN A 90 17.63 2.50 -11.00
N LEU A 91 17.72 3.13 -12.18
CA LEU A 91 17.33 4.53 -12.37
C LEU A 91 16.19 4.67 -13.36
N SER A 92 15.21 5.50 -13.03
CA SER A 92 14.11 5.88 -13.93
C SER A 92 13.71 7.33 -13.69
N VAL A 93 13.16 8.01 -14.70
CA VAL A 93 12.54 9.32 -14.49
C VAL A 93 11.23 9.15 -13.74
N ALA A 94 11.08 9.91 -12.66
CA ALA A 94 9.91 9.91 -11.79
C ALA A 94 8.99 11.12 -12.00
N GLY A 95 9.53 12.23 -12.50
CA GLY A 95 8.84 13.51 -12.52
C GLY A 95 9.76 14.68 -12.87
N GLU A 96 9.29 15.89 -12.62
CA GLU A 96 10.06 17.12 -12.77
C GLU A 96 9.60 18.20 -11.78
N THR A 97 10.48 19.14 -11.44
CA THR A 97 10.22 20.21 -10.45
C THR A 97 9.97 21.58 -11.10
N GLY A 98 9.93 21.65 -12.43
CA GLY A 98 9.95 22.85 -13.27
C GLY A 98 11.34 23.27 -13.68
N THR A 99 12.33 23.01 -12.82
CA THR A 99 13.73 23.39 -13.06
C THR A 99 14.66 22.21 -13.16
N ALA A 100 14.27 21.04 -12.64
CA ALA A 100 15.06 19.82 -12.68
C ALA A 100 14.20 18.60 -13.04
N THR A 101 14.83 17.60 -13.67
CA THR A 101 14.28 16.24 -13.78
C THR A 101 14.47 15.50 -12.47
N LEU A 102 13.42 14.85 -11.97
CA LEU A 102 13.48 13.99 -10.79
C LEU A 102 13.76 12.54 -11.23
N ILE A 103 14.87 11.99 -10.73
CA ILE A 103 15.31 10.62 -10.99
C ILE A 103 15.06 9.76 -9.76
N ASP A 104 14.30 8.68 -9.93
CA ASP A 104 14.24 7.59 -8.96
C ASP A 104 15.55 6.81 -8.99
N VAL A 105 16.12 6.57 -7.81
CA VAL A 105 17.30 5.72 -7.59
C VAL A 105 16.90 4.60 -6.65
N VAL A 106 16.56 3.44 -7.21
CA VAL A 106 16.08 2.26 -6.47
C VAL A 106 17.22 1.28 -6.29
N SER A 107 17.52 0.86 -5.07
CA SER A 107 18.67 -0.01 -4.77
C SER A 107 18.31 -1.17 -3.86
N CYS A 108 19.03 -2.29 -3.96
CA CYS A 108 18.96 -3.34 -2.96
C CYS A 108 19.55 -2.92 -1.61
N GLY A 109 19.25 -3.72 -0.59
CA GLY A 109 19.81 -3.59 0.76
C GLY A 109 21.20 -4.19 0.93
N ARG A 110 21.71 -4.95 -0.06
CA ARG A 110 23.00 -5.62 0.02
C ARG A 110 24.10 -4.81 -0.62
N PHE A 111 25.13 -4.51 0.19
CA PHE A 111 26.27 -3.72 -0.19
C PHE A 111 27.53 -4.58 -0.20
N THR A 112 28.36 -4.41 -1.22
CA THR A 112 29.59 -5.19 -1.42
C THR A 112 30.71 -4.30 -1.97
N ALA A 113 31.97 -4.64 -1.66
CA ALA A 113 33.14 -4.06 -2.32
C ALA A 113 33.64 -4.95 -3.48
N ASP A 114 33.16 -6.20 -3.57
CA ASP A 114 33.48 -7.16 -4.62
C ASP A 114 32.75 -6.80 -5.93
N GLU A 115 33.51 -6.39 -6.93
CA GLU A 115 32.95 -6.05 -8.24
C GLU A 115 32.36 -7.26 -8.99
N GLY A 116 32.75 -8.48 -8.61
CA GLY A 116 32.20 -9.72 -9.16
C GLY A 116 30.76 -10.02 -8.71
N LEU A 117 30.30 -9.39 -7.63
CA LEU A 117 28.93 -9.50 -7.13
C LEU A 117 28.00 -8.42 -7.69
N LEU A 118 28.54 -7.41 -8.39
CA LEU A 118 27.73 -6.32 -8.93
C LEU A 118 26.98 -6.74 -10.19
N TYR A 119 25.69 -6.42 -10.21
CA TYR A 119 24.82 -6.65 -11.35
C TYR A 119 25.11 -5.64 -12.46
N HIS A 120 24.56 -5.90 -13.66
CA HIS A 120 24.69 -5.02 -14.83
C HIS A 120 26.13 -4.77 -15.30
N ALA A 121 27.08 -5.64 -14.93
CA ALA A 121 28.47 -5.55 -15.37
C ALA A 121 28.59 -5.52 -16.91
N HIS A 122 27.72 -6.24 -17.61
CA HIS A 122 27.66 -6.28 -19.08
C HIS A 122 27.25 -4.96 -19.74
N GLU A 123 26.65 -4.02 -18.99
CA GLU A 123 26.31 -2.67 -19.50
C GLU A 123 27.48 -1.67 -19.37
N GLY A 124 28.61 -2.10 -18.81
CA GLY A 124 29.81 -1.25 -18.66
C GLY A 124 29.74 -0.25 -17.49
N ARG A 125 28.64 -0.23 -16.73
CA ARG A 125 28.40 0.67 -15.60
C ARG A 125 27.84 -0.01 -14.35
N PRO A 126 28.36 -1.17 -13.90
CA PRO A 126 27.87 -1.78 -12.67
C PRO A 126 28.00 -0.80 -11.48
N PRO A 127 27.04 -0.77 -10.53
CA PRO A 127 25.86 -1.62 -10.43
C PRO A 127 24.59 -1.04 -11.12
N PHE A 128 24.73 -0.04 -12.00
CA PHE A 128 23.61 0.76 -12.49
C PHE A 128 22.91 0.18 -13.72
N HIS A 129 21.58 0.16 -13.66
CA HIS A 129 20.68 -0.14 -14.78
C HIS A 129 19.74 1.04 -15.03
N VAL A 130 19.52 1.37 -16.29
CA VAL A 130 18.60 2.44 -16.69
C VAL A 130 17.30 1.81 -17.15
N LEU A 131 16.24 2.10 -16.41
CA LEU A 131 14.87 1.75 -16.75
C LEU A 131 14.20 2.93 -17.48
N GLY A 132 13.19 2.59 -18.29
CA GLY A 132 12.28 3.60 -18.83
C GLY A 132 11.36 4.19 -17.75
N PRO A 133 10.73 5.34 -18.03
CA PRO A 133 9.60 5.81 -17.23
C PRO A 133 8.50 4.75 -17.19
N ALA A 134 7.71 4.75 -16.11
CA ALA A 134 6.58 3.83 -15.98
C ALA A 134 5.58 4.06 -17.12
N LEU A 135 5.34 3.02 -17.92
CA LEU A 135 4.43 3.11 -19.05
C LEU A 135 2.98 3.12 -18.56
N PRO A 136 2.11 3.99 -19.11
CA PRO A 136 0.70 4.02 -18.76
C PRO A 136 -0.02 2.76 -19.27
N VAL A 137 -1.14 2.44 -18.64
CA VAL A 137 -2.00 1.33 -19.08
C VAL A 137 -2.50 1.61 -20.51
N GLY A 138 -2.34 0.64 -21.39
CA GLY A 138 -2.73 0.78 -22.80
C GLY A 138 -1.77 1.61 -23.65
N TYR A 139 -0.54 1.85 -23.17
CA TYR A 139 0.53 2.47 -23.94
C TYR A 139 0.67 1.83 -25.33
N LYS A 140 0.81 2.67 -26.35
CA LYS A 140 1.09 2.28 -27.73
C LYS A 140 2.47 2.77 -28.11
N GLU A 141 3.27 1.87 -28.67
CA GLU A 141 4.62 2.17 -29.10
C GLU A 141 4.63 3.35 -30.09
N GLY A 142 5.50 4.32 -29.83
CA GLY A 142 5.64 5.54 -30.63
C GLY A 142 4.74 6.71 -30.21
N GLU A 143 3.76 6.50 -29.32
CA GLU A 143 2.98 7.61 -28.73
C GLU A 143 3.70 8.18 -27.51
N ARG A 144 3.70 9.51 -27.34
CA ARG A 144 4.22 10.15 -26.11
C ARG A 144 3.12 10.28 -25.07
N PHE A 145 3.45 10.07 -23.80
CA PHE A 145 2.50 10.11 -22.67
C PHE A 145 2.95 11.06 -21.55
N SER A 146 2.03 11.51 -20.70
CA SER A 146 2.40 12.33 -19.54
C SER A 146 3.04 11.48 -18.43
N ILE A 147 4.17 11.91 -17.86
CA ILE A 147 4.75 11.27 -16.66
C ILE A 147 3.82 11.32 -15.44
N TYR A 148 2.83 12.22 -15.46
CA TYR A 148 1.92 12.45 -14.34
C TYR A 148 0.71 11.51 -14.31
N ASN A 149 0.61 10.54 -15.24
CA ASN A 149 -0.44 9.51 -15.20
C ASN A 149 -0.55 8.86 -13.81
N GLN A 150 0.60 8.54 -13.20
CA GLN A 150 0.71 8.08 -11.83
C GLN A 150 1.64 9.03 -11.08
N ALA A 151 1.08 9.88 -10.23
CA ALA A 151 1.83 10.89 -9.51
C ALA A 151 2.08 10.48 -8.05
N VAL A 152 3.28 10.77 -7.55
CA VAL A 152 3.65 10.52 -6.15
C VAL A 152 4.19 11.81 -5.56
N CYS A 153 3.48 12.35 -4.57
CA CYS A 153 3.82 13.60 -3.89
C CYS A 153 4.31 13.30 -2.47
N TRP A 154 5.47 13.84 -2.13
CA TRP A 154 6.06 13.79 -0.78
C TRP A 154 5.98 15.15 -0.08
N THR A 155 5.81 16.21 -0.87
CA THR A 155 5.64 17.58 -0.39
C THR A 155 4.43 18.27 -1.02
N PRO A 156 3.90 19.33 -0.40
CA PRO A 156 2.89 20.17 -1.04
C PRO A 156 3.35 20.80 -2.37
N ALA A 157 4.66 21.07 -2.53
CA ALA A 157 5.21 21.58 -3.78
C ALA A 157 5.10 20.57 -4.92
N ASP A 158 5.28 19.28 -4.63
CA ASP A 158 5.04 18.21 -5.62
C ASP A 158 3.59 18.24 -6.08
N LEU A 159 2.65 18.35 -5.14
CA LEU A 159 1.22 18.43 -5.45
C LEU A 159 0.89 19.66 -6.31
N GLU A 160 1.48 20.83 -6.01
CA GLU A 160 1.32 22.04 -6.82
C GLU A 160 1.79 21.84 -8.28
N ARG A 161 2.87 21.08 -8.50
CA ARG A 161 3.32 20.71 -9.85
C ARG A 161 2.34 19.77 -10.53
N VAL A 162 1.92 18.71 -9.84
CA VAL A 162 0.99 17.70 -10.35
C VAL A 162 -0.37 18.31 -10.74
N VAL A 163 -0.82 19.35 -10.03
CA VAL A 163 -2.06 20.08 -10.34
C VAL A 163 -2.05 20.72 -11.74
N LEU A 164 -0.89 21.09 -12.28
CA LEU A 164 -0.76 21.61 -13.64
C LEU A 164 -1.13 20.56 -14.71
N HIS A 165 -1.15 19.28 -14.32
CA HIS A 165 -1.42 18.12 -15.17
C HIS A 165 -2.66 17.35 -14.72
N SER A 166 -3.56 17.98 -13.96
CA SER A 166 -4.70 17.32 -13.29
C SER A 166 -5.60 16.47 -14.21
N SER A 167 -5.63 16.79 -15.51
CA SER A 167 -6.41 16.06 -16.53
C SER A 167 -5.80 14.72 -16.91
N ASP A 168 -4.49 14.55 -16.72
CA ASP A 168 -3.74 13.34 -17.07
C ASP A 168 -3.56 12.38 -15.89
N VAL A 169 -3.79 12.85 -14.65
CA VAL A 169 -3.61 12.05 -13.43
C VAL A 169 -4.79 11.10 -13.22
N TRP A 170 -4.52 9.80 -13.22
CA TRP A 170 -5.50 8.76 -12.86
C TRP A 170 -5.21 8.09 -11.51
N SER A 171 -3.96 8.15 -11.03
CA SER A 171 -3.54 7.69 -9.71
C SER A 171 -2.65 8.73 -9.01
N LEU A 172 -2.92 8.98 -7.73
CA LEU A 172 -2.19 9.95 -6.91
C LEU A 172 -1.85 9.37 -5.54
N ASP A 173 -0.57 9.41 -5.19
CA ASP A 173 -0.07 9.08 -3.87
C ASP A 173 0.34 10.36 -3.13
N LEU A 174 -0.16 10.55 -1.91
CA LEU A 174 0.25 11.61 -0.99
C LEU A 174 0.97 10.97 0.20
N ILE A 175 2.26 11.26 0.36
CA ILE A 175 3.11 10.57 1.32
C ILE A 175 3.66 11.53 2.37
N GLY A 176 3.43 11.21 3.63
CA GLY A 176 4.08 11.83 4.78
C GLY A 176 3.28 12.93 5.47
N PRO A 177 3.86 13.49 6.54
CA PRO A 177 3.13 14.31 7.51
C PRO A 177 2.73 15.70 7.02
N ALA A 178 3.26 16.12 5.86
CA ALA A 178 2.92 17.42 5.28
C ALA A 178 1.48 17.46 4.72
N PHE A 179 0.89 16.29 4.42
CA PHE A 179 -0.48 16.20 3.93
C PHE A 179 -1.46 16.04 5.09
N THR A 180 -2.19 17.12 5.37
CA THR A 180 -3.13 17.26 6.50
C THR A 180 -4.56 17.45 6.00
N ASP A 181 -5.51 17.60 6.92
CA ASP A 181 -6.88 18.02 6.56
C ASP A 181 -6.91 19.32 5.75
N ARG A 182 -5.94 20.23 5.97
CA ARG A 182 -5.87 21.48 5.19
C ARG A 182 -5.62 21.19 3.71
N SER A 183 -4.64 20.34 3.39
CA SER A 183 -4.34 19.99 2.00
C SER A 183 -5.48 19.22 1.34
N LEU A 184 -6.19 18.36 2.08
CA LEU A 184 -7.38 17.68 1.56
C LEU A 184 -8.56 18.64 1.35
N ALA A 185 -8.83 19.54 2.29
CA ALA A 185 -9.91 20.52 2.17
C ALA A 185 -9.74 21.44 0.95
N THR A 186 -8.50 21.71 0.56
CA THR A 186 -8.15 22.53 -0.61
C THR A 186 -7.67 21.69 -1.79
N ILE A 187 -7.89 20.37 -1.80
CA ILE A 187 -7.46 19.53 -2.92
C ILE A 187 -8.09 20.04 -4.22
N HIS A 188 -7.28 20.18 -5.25
CA HIS A 188 -7.73 20.59 -6.57
C HIS A 188 -8.58 19.48 -7.21
N GLY A 189 -9.37 19.84 -8.22
CA GLY A 189 -10.15 18.87 -8.98
C GLY A 189 -9.24 18.05 -9.88
N PHE A 190 -9.31 16.72 -9.77
CA PHE A 190 -8.67 15.78 -10.69
C PHE A 190 -9.77 14.99 -11.41
N PRO A 191 -10.19 15.41 -12.62
CA PRO A 191 -11.36 14.83 -13.29
C PRO A 191 -11.18 13.36 -13.68
N GLY A 192 -9.93 12.92 -13.86
CA GLY A 192 -9.55 11.56 -14.22
C GLY A 192 -9.14 10.66 -13.05
N LEU A 193 -9.04 11.18 -11.82
CA LEU A 193 -8.46 10.44 -10.71
C LEU A 193 -9.38 9.30 -10.25
N GLU A 194 -8.87 8.07 -10.33
CA GLU A 194 -9.56 6.85 -9.89
C GLU A 194 -8.98 6.28 -8.60
N ILE A 195 -7.69 6.51 -8.33
CA ILE A 195 -6.99 5.99 -7.15
C ILE A 195 -6.35 7.15 -6.39
N LEU A 196 -6.70 7.28 -5.10
CA LEU A 196 -6.01 8.15 -4.15
C LEU A 196 -5.47 7.29 -3.01
N GLU A 197 -4.15 7.26 -2.87
CA GLU A 197 -3.48 6.65 -1.73
C GLU A 197 -2.85 7.74 -0.87
N MET A 198 -3.04 7.65 0.44
CA MET A 198 -2.43 8.55 1.41
C MET A 198 -1.64 7.74 2.42
N LYS A 199 -0.33 7.94 2.49
CA LYS A 199 0.60 7.11 3.25
C LYS A 199 1.23 7.92 4.38
N GLN A 200 1.15 7.44 5.62
CA GLN A 200 1.68 8.11 6.80
C GLN A 200 1.15 9.56 6.96
N VAL A 201 -0.14 9.76 6.73
CA VAL A 201 -0.77 11.10 6.76
C VAL A 201 -1.53 11.37 8.06
N PRO A 202 -1.40 12.56 8.68
CA PRO A 202 -2.13 12.95 9.88
C PRO A 202 -3.52 13.54 9.56
N ILE A 203 -4.36 12.79 8.82
CA ILE A 203 -5.74 13.21 8.53
C ILE A 203 -6.62 12.93 9.75
N MET A 204 -7.17 13.99 10.35
CA MET A 204 -8.11 13.90 11.48
C MET A 204 -9.56 13.83 11.02
N GLY A 205 -9.83 14.14 9.74
CA GLY A 205 -11.09 13.87 9.06
C GLY A 205 -11.88 15.11 8.64
N SER A 206 -11.59 16.28 9.24
CA SER A 206 -12.25 17.55 8.90
C SER A 206 -12.04 17.98 7.44
N GLY A 207 -10.97 17.53 6.78
CA GLY A 207 -10.64 17.81 5.39
C GLY A 207 -11.26 16.84 4.37
N LEU A 208 -11.86 15.73 4.83
CA LEU A 208 -12.37 14.67 3.93
C LEU A 208 -13.44 15.17 2.96
N HIS A 209 -14.18 16.23 3.30
CA HIS A 209 -15.18 16.84 2.42
C HIS A 209 -14.59 17.29 1.07
N GLY A 210 -13.29 17.57 0.99
CA GLY A 210 -12.58 17.93 -0.24
C GLY A 210 -12.60 16.83 -1.30
N LEU A 211 -12.76 15.56 -0.89
CA LEU A 211 -12.84 14.41 -1.80
C LEU A 211 -14.05 14.48 -2.75
N ALA A 212 -15.06 15.31 -2.46
CA ALA A 212 -16.19 15.56 -3.35
C ALA A 212 -15.76 16.13 -4.72
N ARG A 213 -14.54 16.66 -4.83
CA ARG A 213 -13.95 17.19 -6.07
C ARG A 213 -13.32 16.10 -6.96
N LEU A 214 -13.38 14.84 -6.55
CA LEU A 214 -12.78 13.68 -7.23
C LEU A 214 -13.90 12.77 -7.78
N PRO A 215 -14.56 13.15 -8.89
CA PRO A 215 -15.83 12.54 -9.31
C PRO A 215 -15.69 11.08 -9.79
N ARG A 216 -14.47 10.64 -10.10
CA ARG A 216 -14.15 9.28 -10.58
C ARG A 216 -13.41 8.43 -9.54
N LEU A 217 -13.28 8.89 -8.29
CA LEU A 217 -12.54 8.18 -7.27
C LEU A 217 -13.19 6.82 -6.98
N ARG A 218 -12.46 5.73 -7.28
CA ARG A 218 -12.88 4.34 -7.11
C ARG A 218 -12.19 3.67 -5.93
N VAL A 219 -10.92 4.01 -5.70
CA VAL A 219 -10.09 3.44 -4.65
C VAL A 219 -9.56 4.55 -3.77
N LEU A 220 -9.90 4.49 -2.49
CA LEU A 220 -9.34 5.37 -1.46
C LEU A 220 -8.59 4.51 -0.45
N ARG A 221 -7.30 4.74 -0.31
CA ARG A 221 -6.48 4.11 0.72
C ARG A 221 -5.91 5.17 1.64
N ILE A 222 -6.14 5.01 2.93
CA ILE A 222 -5.60 5.91 3.95
C ILE A 222 -4.83 5.09 4.95
N ASP A 223 -3.53 5.31 4.97
CA ASP A 223 -2.61 4.76 5.93
C ASP A 223 -2.18 5.88 6.89
N PHE A 224 -2.81 5.93 8.06
CA PHE A 224 -2.71 7.06 8.98
C PHE A 224 -1.32 7.17 9.59
N ALA A 225 -0.83 8.39 9.78
CA ALA A 225 0.25 8.65 10.73
C ALA A 225 -0.21 8.29 12.17
N PRO A 226 0.71 8.17 13.15
CA PRO A 226 0.33 8.00 14.55
C PRO A 226 -0.62 9.11 15.02
N LEU A 227 -1.88 8.76 15.27
CA LEU A 227 -2.97 9.66 15.70
C LEU A 227 -3.70 9.05 16.89
N VAL A 228 -4.28 9.91 17.74
CA VAL A 228 -5.14 9.47 18.86
C VAL A 228 -6.56 9.16 18.38
N ARG A 229 -7.09 10.01 17.48
CA ARG A 229 -8.46 9.91 16.99
C ARG A 229 -8.61 10.38 15.54
N VAL A 230 -9.65 9.90 14.87
CA VAL A 230 -10.12 10.38 13.55
C VAL A 230 -11.65 10.52 13.56
N ASP A 231 -12.17 11.51 12.85
CA ASP A 231 -13.60 11.73 12.65
C ASP A 231 -14.01 11.63 11.18
N LEU A 232 -14.73 10.57 10.81
CA LEU A 232 -15.17 10.31 9.44
C LEU A 232 -16.49 11.00 9.08
N SER A 233 -17.04 11.85 9.97
CA SER A 233 -18.32 12.55 9.78
C SER A 233 -18.36 13.44 8.52
N SER A 234 -17.21 13.93 8.07
CA SER A 234 -17.07 14.80 6.90
C SER A 234 -16.85 14.06 5.58
N MET A 235 -16.94 12.72 5.58
CA MET A 235 -16.86 11.94 4.35
C MET A 235 -17.99 12.34 3.38
N PRO A 236 -17.66 12.80 2.16
CA PRO A 236 -18.67 13.21 1.21
C PRO A 236 -19.32 11.99 0.54
N SER A 237 -20.38 12.24 -0.23
CA SER A 237 -20.90 11.23 -1.16
C SER A 237 -19.87 10.98 -2.27
N LEU A 238 -19.44 9.74 -2.42
CA LEU A 238 -18.48 9.30 -3.44
C LEU A 238 -19.13 8.18 -4.26
N PRO A 239 -19.91 8.51 -5.30
CA PRO A 239 -20.77 7.53 -5.98
C PRO A 239 -20.00 6.46 -6.78
N ALA A 240 -18.74 6.73 -7.13
CA ALA A 240 -17.86 5.80 -7.84
C ALA A 240 -16.98 4.95 -6.90
N LEU A 241 -16.95 5.26 -5.59
CA LEU A 241 -16.04 4.60 -4.66
C LEU A 241 -16.46 3.15 -4.43
N THR A 242 -15.58 2.21 -4.77
CA THR A 242 -15.80 0.77 -4.58
C THR A 242 -14.86 0.16 -3.56
N THR A 243 -13.69 0.76 -3.31
CA THR A 243 -12.70 0.26 -2.34
C THR A 243 -12.30 1.35 -1.35
N LEU A 244 -12.41 1.03 -0.06
CA LEU A 244 -11.93 1.86 1.04
C LEU A 244 -11.05 1.02 1.96
N ASP A 245 -9.75 1.34 1.99
CA ASP A 245 -8.81 0.71 2.90
C ASP A 245 -8.32 1.75 3.92
N LEU A 246 -8.56 1.49 5.21
CA LEU A 246 -8.12 2.32 6.33
C LEU A 246 -7.14 1.53 7.20
N THR A 247 -5.86 1.88 7.15
CA THR A 247 -4.79 1.17 7.85
C THR A 247 -4.12 2.04 8.89
N ARG A 248 -3.64 1.39 9.97
CA ARG A 248 -3.12 2.04 11.17
C ARG A 248 -4.13 3.02 11.78
N LEU A 249 -5.40 2.58 11.79
CA LEU A 249 -6.50 3.32 12.41
C LEU A 249 -6.15 3.76 13.84
N PRO A 250 -6.48 5.00 14.24
CA PRO A 250 -6.29 5.47 15.61
C PRO A 250 -7.24 4.78 16.60
N ALA A 251 -7.03 4.98 17.90
CA ALA A 251 -7.76 4.25 18.94
C ALA A 251 -9.23 4.64 19.00
N GLU A 252 -9.52 5.91 18.68
CA GLU A 252 -10.87 6.45 18.62
C GLU A 252 -11.24 6.80 17.18
N VAL A 253 -12.30 6.19 16.65
CA VAL A 253 -12.84 6.51 15.33
C VAL A 253 -14.28 6.98 15.53
N THR A 254 -14.56 8.23 15.19
CA THR A 254 -15.90 8.81 15.27
C THR A 254 -16.49 9.06 13.90
N GLY A 255 -17.80 9.34 13.84
CA GLY A 255 -18.49 9.70 12.61
C GLY A 255 -18.62 8.55 11.61
N VAL A 256 -18.53 7.29 12.04
CA VAL A 256 -18.54 6.13 11.13
C VAL A 256 -19.88 5.93 10.42
N VAL A 257 -20.98 6.49 10.95
CA VAL A 257 -22.26 6.62 10.23
C VAL A 257 -22.10 7.39 8.91
N GLY A 258 -21.15 8.32 8.83
CA GLY A 258 -20.84 9.08 7.61
C GLY A 258 -20.45 8.19 6.41
N LEU A 259 -19.96 6.97 6.67
CA LEU A 259 -19.68 5.99 5.61
C LEU A 259 -20.94 5.53 4.87
N GLY A 260 -22.15 5.79 5.38
CA GLY A 260 -23.39 5.56 4.62
C GLY A 260 -23.47 6.40 3.34
N GLY A 261 -22.72 7.50 3.24
CA GLY A 261 -22.60 8.33 2.03
C GLY A 261 -21.86 7.64 0.88
N VAL A 262 -21.12 6.55 1.14
CA VAL A 262 -20.41 5.76 0.12
C VAL A 262 -21.17 4.49 -0.25
N ALA A 263 -22.44 4.64 -0.64
CA ALA A 263 -23.36 3.53 -0.93
C ALA A 263 -22.89 2.57 -2.05
N GLY A 264 -21.90 2.99 -2.86
CA GLY A 264 -21.24 2.19 -3.89
C GLY A 264 -20.18 1.20 -3.38
N LEU A 265 -19.84 1.24 -2.08
CA LEU A 265 -18.68 0.52 -1.54
C LEU A 265 -18.86 -1.01 -1.62
N GLU A 266 -17.91 -1.67 -2.28
CA GLU A 266 -17.86 -3.13 -2.49
C GLU A 266 -16.85 -3.80 -1.57
N ARG A 267 -15.75 -3.11 -1.24
CA ARG A 267 -14.68 -3.57 -0.36
C ARG A 267 -14.37 -2.56 0.74
N LEU A 268 -14.34 -3.04 1.98
CA LEU A 268 -13.91 -2.29 3.14
C LEU A 268 -12.83 -3.06 3.90
N THR A 269 -11.65 -2.44 4.07
CA THR A 269 -10.57 -2.99 4.90
C THR A 269 -10.30 -2.04 6.06
N LEU A 270 -10.33 -2.58 7.28
CA LEU A 270 -9.96 -1.86 8.50
C LEU A 270 -8.77 -2.59 9.16
N HIS A 271 -7.67 -1.88 9.36
CA HIS A 271 -6.49 -2.42 10.04
C HIS A 271 -6.07 -1.50 11.19
N ALA A 272 -5.98 -2.06 12.38
CA ALA A 272 -5.58 -1.35 13.59
C ALA A 272 -4.50 -2.12 14.36
N ALA A 273 -3.52 -1.39 14.87
CA ALA A 273 -2.46 -1.94 15.73
C ALA A 273 -2.85 -1.96 17.22
N HIS A 274 -3.99 -1.37 17.58
CA HIS A 274 -4.52 -1.27 18.94
C HIS A 274 -6.04 -1.50 18.91
N ARG A 275 -6.64 -1.64 20.09
CA ARG A 275 -8.10 -1.74 20.23
C ARG A 275 -8.75 -0.45 19.70
N VAL A 276 -9.68 -0.61 18.76
CA VAL A 276 -10.45 0.51 18.19
C VAL A 276 -11.79 0.64 18.89
N GLU A 277 -12.13 1.85 19.31
CA GLU A 277 -13.45 2.23 19.80
C GLU A 277 -14.16 3.06 18.73
N LEU A 278 -15.38 2.62 18.38
CA LEU A 278 -16.27 3.32 17.44
C LEU A 278 -17.36 4.02 18.23
N ASP A 279 -17.77 5.21 17.78
CA ASP A 279 -18.88 5.96 18.38
C ASP A 279 -20.27 5.37 18.08
N SER A 280 -20.38 4.54 17.05
CA SER A 280 -21.60 3.84 16.67
C SER A 280 -21.32 2.55 15.90
N PRO A 281 -22.33 1.71 15.64
CA PRO A 281 -22.24 0.70 14.57
C PRO A 281 -21.88 1.33 13.23
N LEU A 282 -21.19 0.56 12.37
CA LEU A 282 -20.94 0.97 10.98
C LEU A 282 -22.27 1.15 10.24
N ALA A 283 -22.27 2.06 9.27
CA ALA A 283 -23.42 2.37 8.44
C ALA A 283 -23.93 1.15 7.63
N GLU A 284 -25.14 1.26 7.08
CA GLU A 284 -25.63 0.31 6.09
C GLU A 284 -24.81 0.42 4.80
N LEU A 285 -24.22 -0.69 4.37
CA LEU A 285 -23.40 -0.78 3.17
C LEU A 285 -23.99 -1.87 2.26
N PRO A 286 -25.07 -1.55 1.52
CA PRO A 286 -25.89 -2.56 0.84
C PRO A 286 -25.18 -3.28 -0.32
N ARG A 287 -24.11 -2.68 -0.85
CA ARG A 287 -23.29 -3.24 -1.93
C ARG A 287 -21.99 -3.90 -1.45
N LEU A 288 -21.73 -3.90 -0.14
CA LEU A 288 -20.49 -4.44 0.39
C LEU A 288 -20.45 -5.96 0.19
N GLU A 289 -19.48 -6.42 -0.59
CA GLU A 289 -19.24 -7.84 -0.86
C GLU A 289 -18.07 -8.37 -0.04
N GLN A 290 -17.10 -7.52 0.30
CA GLN A 290 -15.86 -7.90 0.98
C GLN A 290 -15.58 -7.00 2.19
N PHE A 291 -15.40 -7.62 3.35
CA PHE A 291 -15.03 -6.93 4.59
C PHE A 291 -13.87 -7.62 5.28
N SER A 292 -12.83 -6.83 5.60
CA SER A 292 -11.66 -7.30 6.34
C SER A 292 -11.43 -6.44 7.57
N LEU A 293 -11.24 -7.07 8.72
CA LEU A 293 -10.85 -6.44 9.98
C LEU A 293 -9.62 -7.13 10.55
N THR A 294 -8.54 -6.36 10.73
CA THR A 294 -7.36 -6.76 11.49
C THR A 294 -7.24 -5.87 12.73
N ALA A 295 -7.21 -6.47 13.92
CA ALA A 295 -7.10 -5.75 15.19
C ALA A 295 -6.60 -6.67 16.31
N PRO A 296 -5.97 -6.15 17.38
CA PRO A 296 -5.56 -7.01 18.50
C PRO A 296 -6.75 -7.55 19.30
N ALA A 297 -7.88 -6.84 19.32
CA ALA A 297 -9.08 -7.21 20.06
C ALA A 297 -10.34 -6.88 19.25
N PRO A 298 -11.44 -7.64 19.45
CA PRO A 298 -12.70 -7.32 18.80
C PRO A 298 -13.20 -5.96 19.30
N PRO A 299 -13.51 -5.02 18.39
CA PRO A 299 -14.13 -3.76 18.79
C PRO A 299 -15.58 -4.02 19.23
N ARG A 300 -16.16 -3.10 19.99
CA ARG A 300 -17.47 -3.30 20.63
C ARG A 300 -18.64 -3.42 19.63
N SER A 301 -18.54 -2.81 18.46
CA SER A 301 -19.62 -2.74 17.46
C SER A 301 -19.20 -2.39 16.02
N PRO A 302 -18.27 -3.09 15.36
CA PRO A 302 -17.74 -2.69 14.04
C PRO A 302 -18.45 -3.35 12.84
N TRP A 303 -19.59 -4.00 13.04
CA TRP A 303 -20.12 -4.91 12.03
C TRP A 303 -21.06 -4.15 11.09
N PRO A 304 -20.73 -4.01 9.79
CA PRO A 304 -21.60 -3.29 8.87
C PRO A 304 -22.89 -4.08 8.61
N CYS A 305 -24.00 -3.37 8.42
CA CYS A 305 -25.20 -4.00 7.85
C CYS A 305 -24.97 -4.18 6.34
N ALA A 306 -24.53 -5.38 5.96
CA ALA A 306 -24.15 -5.73 4.60
C ALA A 306 -24.79 -7.07 4.20
N PRO A 307 -26.08 -7.10 3.83
CA PRO A 307 -26.79 -8.35 3.51
C PRO A 307 -26.22 -9.08 2.29
N GLY A 308 -25.46 -8.37 1.44
CA GLY A 308 -24.76 -8.91 0.28
C GLY A 308 -23.37 -9.47 0.55
N LEU A 309 -22.86 -9.42 1.78
CA LEU A 309 -21.48 -9.78 2.10
C LEU A 309 -21.18 -11.25 1.75
N ARG A 310 -20.10 -11.47 0.98
CA ARG A 310 -19.65 -12.78 0.50
C ARG A 310 -18.32 -13.20 1.10
N ASP A 311 -17.41 -12.25 1.30
CA ASP A 311 -16.08 -12.51 1.83
C ASP A 311 -15.87 -11.74 3.13
N LEU A 312 -15.63 -12.47 4.22
CA LEU A 312 -15.33 -11.92 5.53
C LEU A 312 -13.97 -12.42 6.00
N ALA A 313 -13.08 -11.50 6.34
CA ALA A 313 -11.79 -11.80 6.93
C ALA A 313 -11.68 -11.14 8.30
N LEU A 314 -11.50 -11.95 9.34
CA LEU A 314 -11.26 -11.50 10.71
C LEU A 314 -9.88 -12.00 11.13
N HIS A 315 -8.94 -11.08 11.33
CA HIS A 315 -7.62 -11.36 11.86
C HIS A 315 -7.51 -10.64 13.21
N ILE A 316 -8.11 -11.25 14.23
CA ILE A 316 -8.24 -10.66 15.56
C ILE A 316 -7.57 -11.54 16.61
N GLU A 317 -6.51 -11.02 17.23
CA GLU A 317 -5.61 -11.79 18.10
C GLU A 317 -6.29 -12.31 19.37
N SER A 318 -7.32 -11.61 19.87
CA SER A 318 -8.00 -11.95 21.13
C SER A 318 -9.50 -12.22 20.98
N ILE A 319 -9.98 -12.65 19.81
CA ILE A 319 -11.42 -12.92 19.58
C ILE A 319 -11.84 -14.33 20.03
N SER A 320 -13.02 -14.46 20.64
CA SER A 320 -13.63 -15.76 20.96
C SER A 320 -14.53 -16.29 19.84
N ASP A 321 -14.77 -17.61 19.81
CA ASP A 321 -15.73 -18.25 18.89
C ASP A 321 -17.12 -17.58 18.95
N ALA A 322 -17.59 -17.26 20.15
CA ALA A 322 -18.89 -16.61 20.35
C ALA A 322 -18.95 -15.19 19.75
N GLU A 323 -17.84 -14.45 19.79
CA GLU A 323 -17.74 -13.12 19.17
C GLU A 323 -17.70 -13.21 17.65
N VAL A 324 -16.95 -14.17 17.08
CA VAL A 324 -16.97 -14.44 15.63
C VAL A 324 -18.40 -14.79 15.18
N VAL A 325 -19.07 -15.69 15.90
CA VAL A 325 -20.45 -16.07 15.57
C VAL A 325 -21.39 -14.87 15.63
N ARG A 326 -21.28 -14.02 16.66
CA ARG A 326 -22.08 -12.80 16.80
C ARG A 326 -21.84 -11.83 15.65
N ALA A 327 -20.56 -11.65 15.28
CA ALA A 327 -20.13 -10.77 14.20
C ALA A 327 -20.64 -11.22 12.82
N ALA A 328 -20.50 -12.51 12.53
CA ALA A 328 -20.73 -13.05 11.19
C ALA A 328 -22.15 -13.62 10.97
N SER A 329 -22.94 -13.83 12.03
CA SER A 329 -24.32 -14.35 11.93
C SER A 329 -25.26 -13.55 11.00
N PRO A 330 -25.14 -12.20 10.85
CA PRO A 330 -25.97 -11.45 9.92
C PRO A 330 -25.74 -11.81 8.44
N TYR A 331 -24.54 -12.28 8.07
CA TYR A 331 -24.12 -12.47 6.68
C TYR A 331 -24.46 -13.86 6.15
N ARG A 332 -25.75 -14.10 5.83
CA ARG A 332 -26.22 -15.44 5.41
C ARG A 332 -25.71 -15.90 4.03
N ARG A 333 -25.25 -14.97 3.20
CA ARG A 333 -24.69 -15.21 1.85
C ARG A 333 -23.17 -15.37 1.84
N LEU A 334 -22.56 -15.54 3.01
CA LEU A 334 -21.11 -15.66 3.15
C LEU A 334 -20.62 -16.92 2.43
N ARG A 335 -19.64 -16.74 1.53
CA ARG A 335 -18.97 -17.79 0.76
C ARG A 335 -17.55 -18.04 1.22
N SER A 336 -16.88 -17.02 1.73
CA SER A 336 -15.52 -17.12 2.27
C SER A 336 -15.45 -16.54 3.67
N LEU A 337 -14.91 -17.31 4.61
CA LEU A 337 -14.62 -16.88 5.97
C LEU A 337 -13.15 -17.15 6.28
N SER A 338 -12.35 -16.09 6.42
CA SER A 338 -11.00 -16.19 6.94
C SER A 338 -10.98 -15.83 8.42
N LEU A 339 -10.47 -16.74 9.24
CA LEU A 339 -10.20 -16.63 10.67
C LEU A 339 -8.71 -16.92 10.92
N ARG A 340 -7.87 -16.63 9.93
CA ARG A 340 -6.43 -16.83 10.03
C ARG A 340 -5.84 -16.02 11.18
N ASP A 341 -4.89 -16.63 11.89
CA ASP A 341 -4.19 -16.05 13.04
C ASP A 341 -5.16 -15.54 14.12
N THR A 342 -6.31 -16.19 14.28
CA THR A 342 -7.28 -15.93 15.36
C THR A 342 -7.37 -17.11 16.31
N PRO A 343 -7.58 -16.91 17.63
CA PRO A 343 -7.53 -17.99 18.61
C PRO A 343 -8.84 -18.80 18.70
N VAL A 344 -9.61 -18.88 17.60
CA VAL A 344 -10.83 -19.70 17.52
C VAL A 344 -10.52 -21.18 17.72
N THR A 345 -11.48 -21.90 18.29
CA THR A 345 -11.32 -23.30 18.70
C THR A 345 -12.17 -24.22 17.83
N ASP A 346 -12.14 -25.53 18.10
CA ASP A 346 -12.99 -26.50 17.41
C ASP A 346 -14.49 -26.16 17.46
N ALA A 347 -14.92 -25.40 18.49
CA ALA A 347 -16.30 -24.97 18.66
C ALA A 347 -16.83 -24.15 17.46
N ILE A 348 -16.00 -23.36 16.79
CA ILE A 348 -16.43 -22.60 15.61
C ILE A 348 -16.92 -23.49 14.47
N LEU A 349 -16.41 -24.72 14.37
CA LEU A 349 -16.74 -25.63 13.28
C LEU A 349 -18.19 -26.15 13.38
N ASP A 350 -18.73 -26.24 14.58
CA ASP A 350 -20.11 -26.67 14.81
C ASP A 350 -21.12 -25.54 14.48
N GLU A 351 -20.66 -24.29 14.44
CA GLU A 351 -21.47 -23.10 14.12
C GLU A 351 -21.55 -22.80 12.61
N LEU A 352 -20.78 -23.51 11.77
CA LEU A 352 -20.75 -23.29 10.31
C LEU A 352 -22.10 -23.50 9.62
N HIS A 353 -23.06 -24.16 10.27
CA HIS A 353 -24.44 -24.31 9.79
C HIS A 353 -25.15 -22.95 9.60
N ARG A 354 -24.65 -21.89 10.25
CA ARG A 354 -25.16 -20.51 10.11
C ARG A 354 -24.84 -19.87 8.76
N TRP A 355 -23.85 -20.40 8.05
CA TRP A 355 -23.39 -19.94 6.73
C TRP A 355 -23.58 -21.07 5.73
N PRO A 356 -24.82 -21.31 5.25
CA PRO A 356 -25.13 -22.44 4.39
C PRO A 356 -24.44 -22.35 3.01
N GLU A 357 -24.14 -21.13 2.55
CA GLU A 357 -23.45 -20.87 1.29
C GLU A 357 -21.91 -20.87 1.43
N LEU A 358 -21.36 -21.22 2.60
CA LEU A 358 -19.91 -21.18 2.82
C LEU A 358 -19.17 -22.21 1.97
N GLU A 359 -18.24 -21.74 1.15
CA GLU A 359 -17.41 -22.52 0.22
C GLU A 359 -15.95 -22.59 0.66
N HIS A 360 -15.45 -21.55 1.35
CA HIS A 360 -14.06 -21.42 1.78
C HIS A 360 -13.96 -21.03 3.27
N LEU A 361 -13.11 -21.74 4.02
CA LEU A 361 -12.80 -21.46 5.43
C LEU A 361 -11.29 -21.47 5.66
N ASP A 362 -10.69 -20.37 6.10
CA ASP A 362 -9.28 -20.34 6.52
C ASP A 362 -9.20 -20.25 8.05
N VAL A 363 -8.56 -21.23 8.70
CA VAL A 363 -8.29 -21.27 10.14
C VAL A 363 -6.80 -21.52 10.42
N VAL A 364 -5.92 -21.21 9.47
CA VAL A 364 -4.45 -21.27 9.66
C VAL A 364 -4.05 -20.38 10.84
N GLY A 365 -3.16 -20.86 11.70
CA GLY A 365 -2.73 -20.10 12.88
C GLY A 365 -3.77 -20.01 14.01
N SER A 366 -4.88 -20.75 13.90
CA SER A 366 -5.88 -20.84 14.97
C SER A 366 -5.62 -21.97 15.97
N ARG A 367 -6.54 -22.14 16.92
CA ARG A 367 -6.55 -23.27 17.88
C ARG A 367 -7.43 -24.43 17.41
N VAL A 368 -7.90 -24.41 16.17
CA VAL A 368 -8.64 -25.52 15.57
C VAL A 368 -7.69 -26.70 15.37
N THR A 369 -8.09 -27.87 15.88
CA THR A 369 -7.26 -29.07 15.87
C THR A 369 -7.36 -29.80 14.52
N ALA A 370 -6.27 -30.48 14.15
CA ALA A 370 -6.26 -31.34 12.96
C ALA A 370 -7.32 -32.46 13.03
N GLY A 371 -7.66 -32.92 14.24
CA GLY A 371 -8.74 -33.90 14.45
C GLY A 371 -10.11 -33.35 14.06
N ALA A 372 -10.43 -32.14 14.50
CA ALA A 372 -11.68 -31.47 14.17
C ALA A 372 -11.80 -31.16 12.67
N LEU A 373 -10.70 -30.77 12.02
CA LEU A 373 -10.66 -30.57 10.56
C LEU A 373 -10.90 -31.85 9.75
N ARG A 374 -10.39 -33.00 10.20
CA ARG A 374 -10.72 -34.30 9.58
C ARG A 374 -12.21 -34.62 9.74
N GLY A 375 -12.79 -34.35 10.92
CA GLY A 375 -14.22 -34.47 11.15
C GLY A 375 -15.04 -33.54 10.25
N LEU A 376 -14.59 -32.30 10.05
CA LEU A 376 -15.21 -31.35 9.15
C LEU A 376 -15.19 -31.83 7.69
N ALA A 377 -14.07 -32.37 7.20
CA ALA A 377 -13.97 -32.92 5.84
C ALA A 377 -15.00 -34.02 5.58
N ALA A 378 -15.27 -34.87 6.57
CA ALA A 378 -16.30 -35.91 6.45
C ALA A 378 -17.73 -35.34 6.46
N ARG A 379 -17.98 -34.28 7.26
CA ARG A 379 -19.31 -33.65 7.41
C ARG A 379 -19.66 -32.68 6.27
N ARG A 380 -18.67 -32.01 5.68
CA ARG A 380 -18.82 -31.00 4.61
C ARG A 380 -17.76 -31.21 3.51
N PRO A 381 -17.85 -32.27 2.69
CA PRO A 381 -16.81 -32.60 1.71
C PRO A 381 -16.64 -31.56 0.59
N ALA A 382 -17.63 -30.70 0.35
CA ALA A 382 -17.56 -29.62 -0.63
C ALA A 382 -16.91 -28.33 -0.08
N LEU A 383 -16.77 -28.19 1.25
CA LEU A 383 -16.16 -27.01 1.88
C LEU A 383 -14.63 -27.10 1.73
N ARG A 384 -14.03 -26.09 1.09
CA ARG A 384 -12.58 -25.96 1.01
C ARG A 384 -12.09 -25.26 2.28
N PHE A 385 -11.06 -25.79 2.92
CA PHE A 385 -10.51 -25.17 4.11
C PHE A 385 -9.00 -25.28 4.24
N HIS A 386 -8.42 -24.31 4.95
CA HIS A 386 -7.00 -24.23 5.25
C HIS A 386 -6.77 -24.24 6.78
N PRO A 387 -5.77 -24.98 7.29
CA PRO A 387 -4.88 -25.88 6.55
C PRO A 387 -5.63 -27.13 6.07
N SER A 388 -5.27 -27.62 4.88
CA SER A 388 -5.82 -28.89 4.38
C SER A 388 -5.25 -30.05 5.23
N PRO A 389 -6.05 -31.08 5.57
CA PRO A 389 -5.56 -32.21 6.37
C PRO A 389 -4.42 -32.97 5.68
N ALA A 390 -4.30 -32.86 4.35
CA ALA A 390 -3.21 -33.44 3.56
C ALA A 390 -1.88 -32.65 3.67
N ALA A 391 -1.90 -31.42 4.18
CA ALA A 391 -0.73 -30.54 4.28
C ALA A 391 -0.11 -30.49 5.69
N ALA A 392 -0.69 -31.17 6.68
CA ALA A 392 -0.19 -31.19 8.07
C ALA A 392 0.82 -32.31 8.37
N ALA A 393 1.50 -32.82 7.34
CA ALA A 393 2.60 -33.77 7.46
C ALA A 393 3.84 -33.20 6.77
N CYS A 394 4.57 -32.34 7.49
CA CYS A 394 6.00 -32.07 7.38
C CYS A 394 6.43 -31.17 8.53
#